data_AF-A0A2E9KX93-F1
#
_entry.id   AF-A0A2E9KX93-F1
#
_cell.length_a   1.000
_cell.length_b   1.000
_cell.length_c   1.000
_cell.angle_alpha   90.00
_cell.angle_beta   90.00
_cell.angle_gamma   90.00
#
_symmetry.space_group_name_H-M   'P 1'
#
loop_
_entity.id
_entity.type
_entity.pdbx_description
1 polymer ?
#
loop_
_entity_poly.entity_id
_entity_poly.type
_entity_poly.pdbx_seq_one_letter_code
_entity_poly.pdbx_strand_id
1 'polypeptide(L)'
;MKKKSLVYVVHCIDTEGPLNENIKATFERLNNIFNIKLKPNKKNLNMIQNQKINFNGKEKIIAKTFSKELLNYNSNWQQIIKMNKKITSNKYRNQFKDSFGNGWIFNWFIMDHVGFKKNPRNKNLGYHKIWNKYLSLYSKKENNDGFYFHHHPLPFSQSADHCATHFFNFKPIIFEILNRKIIDLKWFPSVYRPGFHTIRPDSNWFLEQFIPFDYSNQRVNSKDNNKSDLTDGRFGDWRRASKSWSPYHPSHDDYQKPGNSRRWTARCLNVGTRHRLLKYSDVLQAFKEANNKSVILSFADHDYRDISLDIDYVFQLIKKASKRYPKIKFKWCNAREAMRDSLNLKKEKNVIISQKLNGNIFSLKFNKQIFGPQPYFVIQTKKGEYFHDNFDIQKNFFEWSYTFDEHTIEKKSIKKVGWAANDKFGTTYISVFDIKNPKYKIKII
;
A
#
# COMPACT_ATOMS: atom_id res chain seq x y z
N MET A 1 7.44 -14.75 -30.87
CA MET A 1 6.36 -13.80 -30.50
C MET A 1 6.98 -12.46 -30.15
N LYS A 2 6.68 -11.37 -30.89
CA LYS A 2 7.15 -10.02 -30.52
C LYS A 2 6.63 -9.68 -29.12
N LYS A 3 7.53 -9.44 -28.15
CA LYS A 3 7.17 -8.96 -26.81
C LYS A 3 6.26 -7.75 -26.98
N LYS A 4 5.05 -7.78 -26.41
CA LYS A 4 4.14 -6.62 -26.42
C LYS A 4 4.82 -5.50 -25.62
N SER A 5 5.27 -4.47 -26.32
CA SER A 5 5.79 -3.21 -25.77
C SER A 5 4.64 -2.39 -25.19
N LEU A 6 4.39 -2.49 -23.88
CA LEU A 6 3.23 -1.87 -23.21
C LEU A 6 3.63 -1.17 -21.90
N VAL A 7 3.03 0.00 -21.65
CA VAL A 7 3.09 0.69 -20.35
C VAL A 7 1.84 0.34 -19.54
N TYR A 8 2.02 -0.43 -18.47
CA TYR A 8 0.96 -0.70 -17.49
C TYR A 8 0.93 0.47 -16.50
N VAL A 9 -0.18 1.18 -16.40
CA VAL A 9 -0.30 2.34 -15.54
C VAL A 9 -1.12 2.01 -14.30
N VAL A 10 -0.53 2.26 -13.13
CA VAL A 10 -1.11 1.89 -11.83
C VAL A 10 -1.24 3.13 -10.96
N HIS A 11 -2.48 3.48 -10.64
CA HIS A 11 -2.82 4.54 -9.70
C HIS A 11 -3.00 3.94 -8.30
N CYS A 12 -2.02 4.16 -7.42
CA CYS A 12 -1.98 3.65 -6.05
C CYS A 12 -2.49 4.71 -5.07
N ILE A 13 -3.65 4.50 -4.45
CA ILE A 13 -4.25 5.50 -3.57
C ILE A 13 -4.03 5.07 -2.13
N ASP A 14 -3.17 5.80 -1.42
CA ASP A 14 -2.93 5.61 0.00
C ASP A 14 -4.19 6.08 0.75
N THR A 15 -4.98 5.10 1.19
CA THR A 15 -6.34 5.29 1.68
C THR A 15 -6.34 5.33 3.20
N GLU A 16 -6.29 6.53 3.75
CA GLU A 16 -6.14 6.80 5.18
C GLU A 16 -7.41 7.40 5.82
N GLY A 17 -8.43 7.70 5.03
CA GLY A 17 -9.66 8.34 5.49
C GLY A 17 -9.47 9.83 5.78
N PRO A 18 -10.45 10.48 6.45
CA PRO A 18 -10.43 11.93 6.62
C PRO A 18 -9.23 12.46 7.40
N LEU A 19 -8.74 13.64 7.03
CA LEU A 19 -7.65 14.34 7.71
C LEU A 19 -8.07 15.75 8.13
N ASN A 20 -7.92 16.07 9.41
CA ASN A 20 -8.16 17.41 9.92
C ASN A 20 -6.84 18.08 10.35
N GLU A 21 -6.54 19.25 9.78
CA GLU A 21 -5.42 20.10 10.19
C GLU A 21 -5.92 21.52 10.43
N ASN A 22 -6.03 21.89 11.71
CA ASN A 22 -6.38 23.25 12.09
C ASN A 22 -5.17 24.20 11.96
N ILE A 23 -5.42 25.51 12.12
CA ILE A 23 -4.40 26.55 11.95
C ILE A 23 -3.25 26.40 12.95
N LYS A 24 -3.52 26.07 14.22
CA LYS A 24 -2.47 25.85 15.23
C LYS A 24 -1.54 24.73 14.77
N ALA A 25 -2.14 23.63 14.35
CA ALA A 25 -1.46 22.43 13.95
C ALA A 25 -0.73 22.57 12.60
N THR A 26 -1.14 23.52 11.75
CA THR A 26 -0.40 23.98 10.57
C THR A 26 0.90 24.69 10.97
N PHE A 27 0.85 25.58 11.96
CA PHE A 27 2.01 26.32 12.43
C PHE A 27 2.96 25.45 13.28
N GLU A 28 2.44 24.45 14.00
CA GLU A 28 3.27 23.40 14.61
C GLU A 28 4.09 22.67 13.53
N ARG A 29 3.46 22.34 12.39
CA ARG A 29 4.17 21.73 11.25
C ARG A 29 5.17 22.68 10.60
N LEU A 30 4.88 23.98 10.51
CA LEU A 30 5.85 25.00 10.08
C LEU A 30 7.08 25.00 10.98
N ASN A 31 6.89 24.95 12.30
CA ASN A 31 7.99 24.84 13.24
C ASN A 31 8.75 23.50 13.09
N ASN A 32 8.04 22.37 13.00
CA ASN A 32 8.67 21.06 12.92
C ASN A 32 9.48 20.85 11.63
N ILE A 33 9.01 21.39 10.50
CA ILE A 33 9.68 21.23 9.20
C ILE A 33 10.75 22.31 9.00
N PHE A 34 10.49 23.56 9.35
CA PHE A 34 11.37 24.68 8.97
C PHE A 34 12.03 25.38 10.16
N ASN A 35 11.74 24.97 11.39
CA ASN A 35 12.14 25.62 12.64
C ASN A 35 11.71 27.10 12.70
N ILE A 36 10.52 27.38 12.17
CA ILE A 36 9.93 28.74 12.14
C ILE A 36 8.78 28.81 13.14
N LYS A 37 8.92 29.70 14.12
CA LYS A 37 7.88 30.02 15.09
C LYS A 37 7.18 31.32 14.69
N LEU A 38 5.87 31.23 14.44
CA LEU A 38 5.00 32.37 14.15
C LEU A 38 3.66 32.18 14.86
N LYS A 39 2.99 33.29 15.20
CA LYS A 39 1.64 33.24 15.81
C LYS A 39 0.68 32.53 14.84
N PRO A 40 -0.03 31.45 15.25
CA PRO A 40 -0.96 30.76 14.37
C PRO A 40 -2.20 31.60 14.08
N ASN A 41 -2.30 32.16 12.88
CA ASN A 41 -3.48 32.87 12.42
C ASN A 41 -3.54 32.92 10.88
N LYS A 42 -4.73 33.24 10.34
CA LYS A 42 -4.99 33.30 8.90
C LYS A 42 -4.15 34.38 8.19
N LYS A 43 -3.90 35.53 8.83
CA LYS A 43 -3.08 36.62 8.27
C LYS A 43 -1.65 36.14 7.97
N ASN A 44 -1.01 35.51 8.96
CA ASN A 44 0.33 34.96 8.83
C ASN A 44 0.38 33.83 7.79
N LEU A 45 -0.61 32.93 7.77
CA LEU A 45 -0.68 31.88 6.75
C LEU A 45 -0.78 32.48 5.34
N ASN A 46 -1.60 33.51 5.16
CA ASN A 46 -1.73 34.20 3.87
C ASN A 46 -0.42 34.89 3.46
N MET A 47 0.31 35.49 4.42
CA MET A 47 1.62 36.07 4.13
C MET A 47 2.66 35.00 3.73
N ILE A 48 2.66 33.84 4.40
CA ILE A 48 3.49 32.68 4.02
C ILE A 48 3.17 32.23 2.59
N GLN A 49 1.89 32.03 2.28
CA GLN A 49 1.43 31.54 0.98
C GLN A 49 1.78 32.50 -0.18
N ASN A 50 1.80 33.80 0.09
CA ASN A 50 2.15 34.83 -0.89
C ASN A 50 3.63 35.27 -0.83
N GLN A 51 4.50 34.54 -0.10
CA GLN A 51 5.93 34.85 0.00
C GLN A 51 6.22 36.27 0.54
N LYS A 52 5.35 36.80 1.42
CA LYS A 52 5.46 38.15 2.00
C LYS A 52 6.26 38.22 3.30
N ILE A 53 6.76 37.08 3.80
CA ILE A 53 7.64 37.00 4.96
C ILE A 53 9.01 36.56 4.47
N ASN A 54 10.05 37.30 4.86
CA ASN A 54 11.42 36.92 4.59
C ASN A 54 11.78 35.68 5.43
N PHE A 55 12.11 34.58 4.77
CA PHE A 55 12.57 33.32 5.35
C PHE A 55 13.98 32.95 4.86
N ASN A 56 14.79 33.96 4.53
CA ASN A 56 16.18 33.84 4.10
C ASN A 56 16.33 32.88 2.89
N GLY A 57 15.52 33.08 1.86
CA GLY A 57 15.56 32.32 0.60
C GLY A 57 14.74 31.02 0.61
N LYS A 58 13.99 30.75 1.68
CA LYS A 58 13.11 29.56 1.82
C LYS A 58 11.64 29.86 1.48
N GLU A 59 11.31 31.07 1.05
CA GLU A 59 9.94 31.55 0.86
C GLU A 59 9.17 30.65 -0.10
N LYS A 60 9.75 30.34 -1.26
CA LYS A 60 9.13 29.50 -2.29
C LYS A 60 8.81 28.08 -1.81
N ILE A 61 9.73 27.44 -1.07
CA ILE A 61 9.53 26.07 -0.59
C ILE A 61 8.53 26.01 0.57
N ILE A 62 8.55 27.00 1.46
CA ILE A 62 7.59 27.13 2.55
C ILE A 62 6.19 27.41 1.98
N ALA A 63 6.06 28.40 1.09
CA ALA A 63 4.80 28.73 0.41
C ALA A 63 4.21 27.52 -0.32
N LYS A 64 5.05 26.73 -1.02
CA LYS A 64 4.61 25.49 -1.66
C LYS A 64 4.09 24.46 -0.62
N THR A 65 4.83 24.25 0.47
CA THR A 65 4.50 23.27 1.52
C THR A 65 3.18 23.58 2.23
N PHE A 66 2.85 24.86 2.38
CA PHE A 66 1.62 25.35 3.01
C PHE A 66 0.65 25.99 2.01
N SER A 67 0.75 25.61 0.74
CA SER A 67 -0.14 26.12 -0.31
C SER A 67 -1.61 25.77 -0.01
N LYS A 68 -2.54 26.58 -0.52
CA LYS A 68 -3.98 26.36 -0.34
C LYS A 68 -4.40 24.96 -0.83
N GLU A 69 -3.86 24.55 -1.97
CA GLU A 69 -4.05 23.21 -2.53
C GLU A 69 -3.59 22.12 -1.56
N LEU A 70 -2.38 22.24 -0.99
CA LEU A 70 -1.87 21.24 -0.05
C LEU A 70 -2.55 21.25 1.32
N LEU A 71 -3.31 22.28 1.67
CA LEU A 71 -4.08 22.37 2.92
C LEU A 71 -5.58 22.09 2.74
N ASN A 72 -6.05 21.89 1.50
CA ASN A 72 -7.45 21.63 1.20
C ASN A 72 -7.79 20.14 1.39
N TYR A 73 -7.86 19.70 2.65
CA TYR A 73 -8.12 18.31 2.99
C TYR A 73 -9.60 17.96 2.94
N ASN A 74 -9.89 16.72 2.52
CA ASN A 74 -11.13 16.04 2.84
C ASN A 74 -11.13 15.71 4.35
N SER A 75 -11.70 16.59 5.16
CA SER A 75 -11.70 16.55 6.62
C SER A 75 -12.84 15.75 7.24
N ASN A 76 -13.77 15.24 6.42
CA ASN A 76 -14.81 14.33 6.85
C ASN A 76 -15.21 13.31 5.77
N TRP A 77 -15.97 12.28 6.16
CA TRP A 77 -16.42 11.23 5.26
C TRP A 77 -17.34 11.73 4.15
N GLN A 78 -18.15 12.77 4.37
CA GLN A 78 -19.04 13.29 3.33
C GLN A 78 -18.23 13.86 2.16
N GLN A 79 -17.12 14.55 2.44
CA GLN A 79 -16.21 15.07 1.42
C GLN A 79 -15.52 13.94 0.64
N ILE A 80 -14.97 12.94 1.34
CA ILE A 80 -14.37 11.75 0.70
C ILE A 80 -15.40 11.01 -0.17
N ILE A 81 -16.62 10.81 0.33
CA ILE A 81 -17.69 10.13 -0.41
C ILE A 81 -18.10 10.95 -1.64
N LYS A 82 -18.22 12.27 -1.52
CA LYS A 82 -18.54 13.17 -2.63
C LYS A 82 -17.48 13.08 -3.73
N MET A 83 -16.20 13.16 -3.37
CA MET A 83 -15.09 12.98 -4.30
C MET A 83 -15.14 11.59 -4.96
N ASN A 84 -15.26 10.52 -4.16
CA ASN A 84 -15.31 9.15 -4.66
C ASN A 84 -16.48 8.92 -5.64
N LYS A 85 -17.68 9.43 -5.33
CA LYS A 85 -18.85 9.35 -6.24
C LYS A 85 -18.57 10.01 -7.59
N LYS A 86 -17.89 11.16 -7.61
CA LYS A 86 -17.46 11.85 -8.84
C LYS A 86 -16.44 11.00 -9.61
N ILE A 87 -15.29 10.72 -9.01
CA ILE A 87 -14.13 10.17 -9.73
C ILE A 87 -14.35 8.72 -10.19
N THR A 88 -15.19 7.97 -9.48
CA THR A 88 -15.44 6.57 -9.82
C THR A 88 -16.67 6.33 -10.68
N SER A 89 -17.36 7.40 -11.10
CA SER A 89 -18.45 7.31 -12.08
C SER A 89 -17.92 6.90 -13.45
N ASN A 90 -18.73 6.16 -14.22
CA ASN A 90 -18.37 5.76 -15.59
C ASN A 90 -18.11 6.99 -16.47
N LYS A 91 -18.92 8.05 -16.31
CA LYS A 91 -18.74 9.33 -17.01
C LYS A 91 -17.35 9.91 -16.77
N TYR A 92 -16.89 9.97 -15.52
CA TYR A 92 -15.57 10.51 -15.20
C TYR A 92 -14.45 9.60 -15.70
N ARG A 93 -14.52 8.29 -15.44
CA ARG A 93 -13.50 7.32 -15.91
C ARG A 93 -13.29 7.36 -17.42
N ASN A 94 -14.37 7.50 -18.18
CA ASN A 94 -14.36 7.48 -19.64
C ASN A 94 -13.83 8.79 -20.27
N GLN A 95 -13.55 9.82 -19.48
CA GLN A 95 -12.79 10.99 -19.94
C GLN A 95 -11.31 10.65 -20.13
N PHE A 96 -10.81 9.68 -19.38
CA PHE A 96 -9.40 9.30 -19.34
C PHE A 96 -9.21 7.92 -19.96
N LYS A 97 -9.53 7.75 -21.25
CA LYS A 97 -9.38 6.44 -21.92
C LYS A 97 -7.92 6.04 -22.11
N ASP A 98 -7.64 4.76 -21.90
CA ASP A 98 -6.36 4.16 -22.29
C ASP A 98 -6.28 3.87 -23.80
N SER A 99 -5.17 3.26 -24.24
CA SER A 99 -4.96 2.90 -25.65
C SER A 99 -5.87 1.79 -26.18
N PHE A 100 -6.72 1.22 -25.31
CA PHE A 100 -7.67 0.15 -25.61
C PHE A 100 -9.12 0.59 -25.40
N GLY A 101 -9.34 1.89 -25.10
CA GLY A 101 -10.67 2.46 -24.90
C GLY A 101 -11.24 2.27 -23.50
N ASN A 102 -10.50 1.68 -22.56
CA ASN A 102 -10.97 1.46 -21.20
C ASN A 102 -10.84 2.73 -20.35
N GLY A 103 -11.79 2.92 -19.44
CA GLY A 103 -11.72 3.99 -18.45
C GLY A 103 -10.70 3.74 -17.34
N TRP A 104 -10.41 4.79 -16.57
CA TRP A 104 -9.47 4.76 -15.46
C TRP A 104 -9.76 3.65 -14.43
N ILE A 105 -8.72 3.05 -13.85
CA ILE A 105 -8.79 2.02 -12.78
C ILE A 105 -8.14 2.56 -11.50
N PHE A 106 -8.79 2.35 -10.36
CA PHE A 106 -8.30 2.78 -9.04
C PHE A 106 -7.76 1.58 -8.25
N ASN A 107 -6.68 1.79 -7.49
CA ASN A 107 -6.15 0.78 -6.58
C ASN A 107 -6.09 1.38 -5.17
N TRP A 108 -7.03 0.98 -4.33
CA TRP A 108 -7.18 1.46 -2.96
C TRP A 108 -6.26 0.68 -2.04
N PHE A 109 -5.17 1.30 -1.59
CA PHE A 109 -4.26 0.75 -0.58
C PHE A 109 -4.75 1.19 0.79
N ILE A 110 -5.44 0.30 1.49
CA ILE A 110 -6.24 0.65 2.67
C ILE A 110 -5.49 0.30 3.95
N MET A 111 -5.40 1.29 4.85
CA MET A 111 -4.84 1.10 6.18
C MET A 111 -5.91 1.01 7.28
N ASP A 112 -5.48 0.52 8.44
CA ASP A 112 -6.23 0.58 9.70
C ASP A 112 -5.46 1.47 10.68
N HIS A 113 -6.08 2.53 11.22
CA HIS A 113 -5.47 3.37 12.26
C HIS A 113 -5.71 2.74 13.63
N VAL A 114 -4.75 1.95 14.15
CA VAL A 114 -4.94 1.17 15.38
C VAL A 114 -3.76 1.30 16.34
N GLY A 115 -4.04 1.11 17.63
CA GLY A 115 -3.02 1.13 18.69
C GLY A 115 -2.66 2.52 19.22
N PHE A 116 -3.33 3.58 18.76
CA PHE A 116 -3.08 4.96 19.20
C PHE A 116 -3.79 5.32 20.51
N LYS A 117 -3.14 6.11 21.35
CA LYS A 117 -3.68 6.73 22.57
C LYS A 117 -4.10 8.19 22.37
N LYS A 118 -3.48 8.89 21.41
CA LYS A 118 -3.78 10.29 21.10
C LYS A 118 -4.23 10.43 19.64
N ASN A 119 -5.25 11.25 19.41
CA ASN A 119 -5.81 11.46 18.06
C ASN A 119 -6.05 12.95 17.76
N PRO A 120 -5.00 13.79 17.73
CA PRO A 120 -5.16 15.25 17.58
C PRO A 120 -5.72 15.67 16.22
N ARG A 121 -5.79 14.76 15.25
CA ARG A 121 -6.25 15.00 13.87
C ARG A 121 -7.59 14.36 13.56
N ASN A 122 -8.27 13.80 14.58
CA ASN A 122 -9.55 13.12 14.44
C ASN A 122 -9.54 12.04 13.34
N LYS A 123 -8.42 11.30 13.21
CA LYS A 123 -8.33 10.15 12.30
C LYS A 123 -9.37 9.11 12.68
N ASN A 124 -9.87 8.35 11.70
CA ASN A 124 -10.86 7.31 11.94
C ASN A 124 -10.20 6.05 12.53
N LEU A 125 -10.04 6.01 13.85
CA LEU A 125 -9.34 4.93 14.56
C LEU A 125 -10.18 3.66 14.66
N GLY A 126 -9.51 2.51 14.51
CA GLY A 126 -10.08 1.18 14.78
C GLY A 126 -9.88 0.20 13.63
N TYR A 127 -10.01 -1.08 13.96
CA TYR A 127 -9.94 -2.17 12.98
C TYR A 127 -11.06 -2.06 11.95
N HIS A 128 -10.70 -2.16 10.68
CA HIS A 128 -11.58 -2.22 9.51
C HIS A 128 -12.44 -0.98 9.28
N LYS A 129 -12.22 0.10 10.02
CA LYS A 129 -13.06 1.30 9.95
C LYS A 129 -13.01 1.96 8.57
N ILE A 130 -11.82 2.10 8.00
CA ILE A 130 -11.64 2.64 6.64
C ILE A 130 -12.04 1.58 5.61
N TRP A 131 -11.60 0.33 5.82
CA TRP A 131 -11.94 -0.80 4.96
C TRP A 131 -13.46 -0.90 4.70
N ASN A 132 -14.27 -0.90 5.75
CA ASN A 132 -15.72 -1.04 5.65
C ASN A 132 -16.38 0.14 4.94
N LYS A 133 -15.81 1.35 5.05
CA LYS A 133 -16.30 2.52 4.30
C LYS A 133 -16.05 2.38 2.81
N TYR A 134 -14.86 1.91 2.41
CA TYR A 134 -14.57 1.68 0.99
C TYR A 134 -15.34 0.47 0.47
N LEU A 135 -15.38 -0.64 1.20
CA LEU A 135 -16.15 -1.81 0.79
C LEU A 135 -17.61 -1.46 0.54
N SER A 136 -18.26 -0.63 1.37
CA SER A 136 -19.65 -0.21 1.14
C SER A 136 -19.84 0.73 -0.05
N LEU A 137 -18.82 1.51 -0.43
CA LEU A 137 -18.84 2.38 -1.61
C LEU A 137 -18.70 1.60 -2.92
N TYR A 138 -18.04 0.44 -2.88
CA TYR A 138 -17.63 -0.31 -4.07
C TYR A 138 -18.27 -1.70 -4.20
N SER A 139 -18.90 -2.25 -3.17
CA SER A 139 -19.57 -3.56 -3.20
C SER A 139 -20.67 -3.69 -4.25
N LYS A 140 -21.12 -2.57 -4.84
CA LYS A 140 -22.16 -2.51 -5.87
C LYS A 140 -21.63 -2.15 -7.27
N LYS A 141 -20.32 -2.12 -7.48
CA LYS A 141 -19.71 -1.68 -8.75
C LYS A 141 -18.94 -2.81 -9.41
N GLU A 142 -19.25 -3.11 -10.67
CA GLU A 142 -18.57 -4.12 -11.49
C GLU A 142 -17.22 -3.66 -12.06
N ASN A 143 -16.53 -2.73 -11.38
CA ASN A 143 -15.27 -2.17 -11.88
C ASN A 143 -14.08 -3.03 -11.42
N ASN A 144 -13.04 -3.09 -12.25
CA ASN A 144 -11.78 -3.79 -11.95
C ASN A 144 -10.86 -3.07 -10.95
N ASP A 145 -11.43 -2.27 -10.04
CA ASP A 145 -10.67 -1.56 -9.02
C ASP A 145 -10.03 -2.54 -8.02
N GLY A 146 -8.82 -2.22 -7.56
CA GLY A 146 -8.07 -3.04 -6.61
C GLY A 146 -8.25 -2.61 -5.15
N PHE A 147 -8.22 -3.57 -4.23
CA PHE A 147 -8.23 -3.35 -2.78
C PHE A 147 -7.01 -4.04 -2.17
N TYR A 148 -6.09 -3.27 -1.61
CA TYR A 148 -4.75 -3.71 -1.23
C TYR A 148 -4.33 -3.17 0.13
N PHE A 149 -3.15 -3.59 0.58
CA PHE A 149 -2.67 -3.30 1.91
C PHE A 149 -1.81 -2.06 1.98
N HIS A 150 -2.21 -1.12 2.82
CA HIS A 150 -1.38 -0.03 3.27
C HIS A 150 -1.13 -0.16 4.77
N HIS A 151 0.11 0.03 5.21
CA HIS A 151 0.45 -0.14 6.61
C HIS A 151 1.37 0.94 7.14
N HIS A 152 0.97 1.53 8.27
CA HIS A 152 1.78 2.43 9.08
C HIS A 152 2.07 1.73 10.42
N PRO A 153 3.35 1.58 10.80
CA PRO A 153 3.70 1.10 12.14
C PRO A 153 3.29 2.09 13.24
N LEU A 154 3.22 1.60 14.48
CA LEU A 154 2.86 2.42 15.63
C LEU A 154 4.07 3.26 16.13
N PRO A 155 3.94 4.59 16.29
CA PRO A 155 4.98 5.40 16.91
C PRO A 155 5.04 5.18 18.42
N PHE A 156 6.23 5.38 19.03
CA PHE A 156 6.41 5.29 20.49
C PHE A 156 5.48 6.21 21.27
N SER A 157 5.19 7.39 20.74
CA SER A 157 4.24 8.34 21.35
C SER A 157 2.79 7.83 21.35
N GLN A 158 2.47 6.85 20.50
CA GLN A 158 1.13 6.35 20.23
C GLN A 158 0.17 7.49 19.81
N SER A 159 0.70 8.56 19.20
CA SER A 159 -0.10 9.65 18.63
C SER A 159 -0.35 9.39 17.15
N ALA A 160 -1.61 9.50 16.72
CA ALA A 160 -2.06 9.14 15.37
C ALA A 160 -1.49 10.03 14.24
N ASP A 161 -0.92 11.18 14.59
CA ASP A 161 -0.27 12.12 13.67
C ASP A 161 1.26 11.98 13.62
N HIS A 162 1.84 11.11 14.44
CA HIS A 162 3.27 10.81 14.42
C HIS A 162 3.56 9.64 13.46
N CYS A 163 4.77 9.65 12.89
CA CYS A 163 5.23 8.66 11.92
C CYS A 163 6.10 7.59 12.61
N ALA A 164 6.10 6.37 12.07
CA ALA A 164 6.99 5.30 12.49
C ALA A 164 7.35 4.39 11.31
N THR A 165 8.45 3.66 11.43
CA THR A 165 9.03 2.88 10.31
C THR A 165 9.42 1.45 10.67
N HIS A 166 9.19 1.03 11.92
CA HIS A 166 9.60 -0.28 12.43
C HIS A 166 8.37 -1.16 12.64
N PHE A 167 8.19 -2.18 11.79
CA PHE A 167 7.09 -3.15 11.84
C PHE A 167 7.10 -3.97 13.13
N PHE A 168 8.29 -4.37 13.58
CA PHE A 168 8.48 -5.19 14.79
C PHE A 168 8.81 -4.36 16.01
N ASN A 169 8.22 -3.17 16.11
CA ASN A 169 8.38 -2.31 17.26
C ASN A 169 7.81 -2.95 18.55
N PHE A 170 7.80 -2.18 19.64
CA PHE A 170 7.27 -2.58 20.95
C PHE A 170 5.81 -3.08 20.94
N LYS A 171 5.05 -2.83 19.87
CA LYS A 171 3.69 -3.35 19.70
C LYS A 171 3.42 -3.57 18.20
N PRO A 172 3.79 -4.74 17.64
CA PRO A 172 3.73 -5.01 16.21
C PRO A 172 2.29 -5.24 15.74
N ILE A 173 1.50 -4.16 15.71
CA ILE A 173 0.07 -4.17 15.44
C ILE A 173 -0.28 -4.71 14.03
N ILE A 174 0.69 -4.84 13.13
CA ILE A 174 0.53 -5.48 11.82
C ILE A 174 -0.05 -6.89 11.95
N PHE A 175 0.40 -7.67 12.94
CA PHE A 175 -0.08 -9.03 13.14
C PHE A 175 -1.56 -9.03 13.54
N GLU A 176 -1.96 -8.21 14.52
CA GLU A 176 -3.38 -8.14 14.92
C GLU A 176 -4.27 -7.62 13.78
N ILE A 177 -3.80 -6.65 12.98
CA ILE A 177 -4.51 -6.17 11.79
C ILE A 177 -4.75 -7.33 10.82
N LEU A 178 -3.72 -8.10 10.47
CA LEU A 178 -3.84 -9.20 9.51
C LEU A 178 -4.65 -10.37 10.07
N ASN A 179 -4.50 -10.67 11.36
CA ASN A 179 -5.28 -11.69 12.06
C ASN A 179 -6.77 -11.40 11.93
N ARG A 180 -7.18 -10.15 12.21
CA ARG A 180 -8.57 -9.72 12.08
C ARG A 180 -9.03 -9.70 10.62
N LYS A 181 -8.20 -9.24 9.67
CA LYS A 181 -8.57 -9.30 8.24
C LYS A 181 -8.80 -10.74 7.75
N ILE A 182 -8.03 -11.71 8.22
CA ILE A 182 -8.24 -13.13 7.89
C ILE A 182 -9.54 -13.64 8.52
N ILE A 183 -9.68 -13.51 9.84
CA ILE A 183 -10.80 -14.11 10.58
C ILE A 183 -12.14 -13.41 10.29
N ASP A 184 -12.13 -12.07 10.24
CA ASP A 184 -13.35 -11.26 10.15
C ASP A 184 -13.76 -11.01 8.69
N LEU A 185 -12.80 -10.89 7.77
CA LEU A 185 -13.05 -10.49 6.37
C LEU A 185 -12.71 -11.57 5.35
N LYS A 186 -12.08 -12.68 5.76
CA LYS A 186 -11.48 -13.69 4.85
C LYS A 186 -10.67 -13.00 3.77
N TRP A 187 -9.75 -12.13 4.17
CA TRP A 187 -8.91 -11.36 3.27
C TRP A 187 -7.46 -11.37 3.76
N PHE A 188 -6.52 -11.44 2.82
CA PHE A 188 -5.09 -11.41 3.08
C PHE A 188 -4.38 -10.72 1.90
N PRO A 189 -3.30 -9.95 2.13
CA PRO A 189 -2.75 -9.11 1.09
C PRO A 189 -1.82 -9.85 0.14
N SER A 190 -1.98 -9.62 -1.16
CA SER A 190 -1.03 -10.01 -2.21
C SER A 190 -0.26 -8.84 -2.81
N VAL A 191 -0.72 -7.60 -2.57
CA VAL A 191 -0.08 -6.37 -3.02
C VAL A 191 0.02 -5.40 -1.85
N TYR A 192 1.17 -4.76 -1.74
CA TYR A 192 1.51 -3.88 -0.63
C TYR A 192 2.03 -2.52 -1.10
N ARG A 193 1.72 -1.50 -0.29
CA ARG A 193 2.36 -0.19 -0.35
C ARG A 193 2.62 0.35 1.06
N PRO A 194 3.83 0.86 1.36
CA PRO A 194 4.19 1.27 2.71
C PRO A 194 3.73 2.68 3.07
N GLY A 195 3.36 2.83 4.35
CA GLY A 195 3.29 4.13 5.00
C GLY A 195 4.64 4.84 4.94
N PHE A 196 4.60 6.15 4.71
CA PHE A 196 5.79 6.99 4.59
C PHE A 196 6.81 6.47 3.56
N HIS A 197 6.37 5.64 2.62
CA HIS A 197 7.22 5.06 1.59
C HIS A 197 8.42 4.27 2.14
N THR A 198 8.31 3.74 3.35
CA THR A 198 9.46 3.24 4.10
C THR A 198 9.53 1.71 4.08
N ILE A 199 10.66 1.19 3.58
CA ILE A 199 11.10 -0.17 3.81
C ILE A 199 12.36 -0.15 4.69
N ARG A 200 12.44 -1.11 5.61
CA ARG A 200 13.54 -1.35 6.55
C ARG A 200 13.80 -2.87 6.59
N PRO A 201 14.90 -3.35 7.19
CA PRO A 201 15.20 -4.79 7.19
C PRO A 201 14.06 -5.67 7.71
N ASP A 202 13.39 -5.23 8.77
CA ASP A 202 12.22 -5.89 9.37
C ASP A 202 11.03 -5.96 8.42
N SER A 203 10.64 -4.84 7.78
CA SER A 203 9.54 -4.85 6.82
C SER A 203 9.93 -5.57 5.52
N ASN A 204 11.19 -5.51 5.10
CA ASN A 204 11.69 -6.27 3.96
C ASN A 204 11.52 -7.78 4.19
N TRP A 205 11.93 -8.27 5.37
CA TRP A 205 11.79 -9.66 5.77
C TRP A 205 10.33 -10.07 5.95
N PHE A 206 9.50 -9.22 6.55
CA PHE A 206 8.05 -9.48 6.67
C PHE A 206 7.39 -9.68 5.29
N LEU A 207 7.65 -8.76 4.34
CA LEU A 207 7.08 -8.85 3.00
C LEU A 207 7.56 -10.12 2.27
N GLU A 208 8.82 -10.48 2.44
CA GLU A 208 9.42 -11.66 1.83
C GLU A 208 8.80 -12.99 2.29
N GLN A 209 8.18 -12.99 3.48
CA GLN A 209 7.46 -14.16 3.97
C GLN A 209 6.05 -14.27 3.39
N PHE A 210 5.38 -13.15 3.08
CA PHE A 210 3.93 -13.19 2.89
C PHE A 210 3.41 -12.50 1.65
N ILE A 211 4.05 -11.43 1.14
CA ILE A 211 3.45 -10.56 0.13
C ILE A 211 4.32 -10.52 -1.15
N PRO A 212 3.81 -11.07 -2.29
CA PRO A 212 4.59 -11.18 -3.51
C PRO A 212 4.83 -9.87 -4.26
N PHE A 213 3.94 -8.87 -4.12
CA PHE A 213 4.01 -7.65 -4.92
C PHE A 213 4.09 -6.39 -4.06
N ASP A 214 5.08 -5.55 -4.36
CA ASP A 214 5.43 -4.38 -3.59
C ASP A 214 5.55 -3.13 -4.48
N TYR A 215 4.88 -2.03 -4.10
CA TYR A 215 4.91 -0.72 -4.78
C TYR A 215 5.62 0.36 -3.95
N SER A 216 6.73 0.01 -3.30
CA SER A 216 7.45 0.89 -2.39
C SER A 216 8.49 1.82 -3.03
N ASN A 217 9.08 1.45 -4.18
CA ASN A 217 10.30 2.11 -4.64
C ASN A 217 10.06 3.56 -5.11
N GLN A 218 10.54 4.55 -4.34
CA GLN A 218 10.42 5.96 -4.69
C GLN A 218 11.68 6.59 -5.28
N ARG A 219 12.52 5.81 -5.94
CA ARG A 219 13.71 6.34 -6.59
C ARG A 219 13.32 7.45 -7.57
N VAL A 220 13.88 8.64 -7.40
CA VAL A 220 13.74 9.75 -8.37
C VAL A 220 15.00 9.92 -9.21
N ASN A 221 14.83 10.56 -10.37
CA ASN A 221 15.93 10.87 -11.29
C ASN A 221 16.78 12.06 -10.82
N SER A 222 16.16 13.07 -10.21
CA SER A 222 16.84 14.23 -9.64
C SER A 222 17.47 13.91 -8.28
N LYS A 223 18.48 14.68 -7.87
CA LYS A 223 18.94 14.68 -6.47
C LYS A 223 17.74 15.04 -5.58
N ASP A 224 17.53 14.27 -4.52
CA ASP A 224 16.46 14.51 -3.56
C ASP A 224 16.88 15.77 -2.79
N ASN A 225 16.31 16.93 -3.10
CA ASN A 225 16.60 18.19 -2.41
C ASN A 225 15.88 18.23 -1.05
N ASN A 226 15.93 17.14 -0.29
CA ASN A 226 15.27 16.97 0.99
C ASN A 226 15.94 17.89 2.00
N LYS A 227 15.46 19.12 2.15
CA LYS A 227 15.94 20.06 3.17
C LYS A 227 14.94 20.09 4.33
N SER A 228 15.20 19.22 5.30
CA SER A 228 14.89 19.23 6.73
C SER A 228 14.40 17.86 7.25
N ASP A 229 13.11 17.55 7.12
CA ASP A 229 12.45 16.42 7.80
C ASP A 229 12.55 15.07 7.06
N LEU A 230 12.88 15.11 5.76
CA LEU A 230 13.11 13.94 4.89
C LEU A 230 14.60 13.68 4.60
N THR A 231 15.49 14.39 5.30
CA THR A 231 16.95 14.28 5.15
C THR A 231 17.40 12.84 5.40
N ASP A 232 18.43 12.45 4.65
CA ASP A 232 19.15 11.18 4.79
C ASP A 232 18.30 9.91 4.84
N GLY A 233 17.11 9.96 4.23
CA GLY A 233 16.24 8.78 4.08
C GLY A 233 15.44 8.42 5.32
N ARG A 234 15.17 9.39 6.21
CA ARG A 234 14.35 9.19 7.44
C ARG A 234 13.02 8.48 7.17
N PHE A 235 12.28 8.90 6.15
CA PHE A 235 10.98 8.35 5.76
C PHE A 235 11.07 7.68 4.38
N GLY A 236 11.84 6.59 4.34
CA GLY A 236 12.11 5.78 3.15
C GLY A 236 13.36 6.25 2.42
N ASP A 237 14.39 5.40 2.38
CA ASP A 237 15.60 5.66 1.60
C ASP A 237 15.56 4.85 0.31
N TRP A 238 15.48 5.54 -0.82
CA TRP A 238 15.49 4.91 -2.14
C TRP A 238 16.67 5.41 -2.97
N ARG A 239 17.71 6.00 -2.36
CA ARG A 239 18.82 6.62 -3.10
C ARG A 239 19.68 5.62 -3.88
N ARG A 240 19.65 4.33 -3.54
CA ARG A 240 20.37 3.27 -4.26
C ARG A 240 19.46 2.42 -5.13
N ALA A 241 18.15 2.68 -5.11
CA ALA A 241 17.21 1.85 -5.83
C ALA A 241 17.22 2.01 -7.34
N SER A 242 16.70 0.99 -8.01
CA SER A 242 16.51 1.01 -9.46
C SER A 242 15.64 2.19 -9.87
N LYS A 243 16.09 2.92 -10.90
CA LYS A 243 15.31 3.97 -11.58
C LYS A 243 14.39 3.40 -12.66
N SER A 244 14.53 2.13 -13.02
CA SER A 244 13.71 1.51 -14.08
C SER A 244 12.26 1.38 -13.63
N TRP A 245 11.35 1.43 -14.60
CA TRP A 245 9.94 1.12 -14.42
C TRP A 245 9.64 -0.38 -14.54
N SER A 246 10.67 -1.21 -14.79
CA SER A 246 10.56 -2.66 -14.64
C SER A 246 10.65 -3.04 -13.16
N PRO A 247 9.75 -3.92 -12.67
CA PRO A 247 9.91 -4.48 -11.34
C PRO A 247 11.23 -5.25 -11.20
N TYR A 248 11.74 -5.36 -9.98
CA TYR A 248 12.94 -6.13 -9.66
C TYR A 248 12.74 -6.95 -8.39
N HIS A 249 13.44 -8.08 -8.29
CA HIS A 249 13.60 -8.82 -7.05
C HIS A 249 14.63 -8.09 -6.18
N PRO A 250 14.29 -7.68 -4.94
CA PRO A 250 15.23 -6.99 -4.07
C PRO A 250 16.26 -7.94 -3.44
N SER A 251 17.32 -7.39 -2.85
CA SER A 251 18.22 -8.12 -1.96
C SER A 251 17.60 -8.29 -0.57
N HIS A 252 17.94 -9.40 0.09
CA HIS A 252 17.57 -9.64 1.48
C HIS A 252 18.18 -8.58 2.42
N ASP A 253 19.43 -8.17 2.18
CA ASP A 253 20.16 -7.21 3.03
C ASP A 253 19.97 -5.76 2.61
N ASP A 254 19.71 -5.50 1.32
CA ASP A 254 19.50 -4.15 0.80
C ASP A 254 18.30 -4.13 -0.16
N TYR A 255 17.12 -3.83 0.38
CA TYR A 255 15.87 -3.75 -0.38
C TYR A 255 15.92 -2.80 -1.59
N GLN A 256 16.89 -1.88 -1.62
CA GLN A 256 17.06 -0.95 -2.73
C GLN A 256 17.71 -1.63 -3.94
N LYS A 257 18.57 -2.63 -3.74
CA LYS A 257 19.33 -3.27 -4.82
C LYS A 257 18.61 -4.51 -5.36
N PRO A 258 18.79 -4.85 -6.65
CA PRO A 258 18.45 -6.17 -7.15
C PRO A 258 19.13 -7.28 -6.35
N GLY A 259 18.42 -8.40 -6.16
CA GLY A 259 18.89 -9.58 -5.44
C GLY A 259 17.92 -10.75 -5.61
N ASN A 260 17.92 -11.67 -4.64
CA ASN A 260 17.26 -12.98 -4.76
C ASN A 260 16.03 -13.14 -3.85
N SER A 261 15.48 -12.05 -3.30
CA SER A 261 14.19 -12.10 -2.61
C SER A 261 13.08 -12.53 -3.59
N ARG A 262 12.11 -13.31 -3.11
CA ARG A 262 10.97 -13.85 -3.86
C ARG A 262 10.02 -12.76 -4.33
N ARG A 263 9.80 -11.72 -3.53
CA ARG A 263 8.89 -10.61 -3.88
C ARG A 263 9.41 -9.77 -5.05
N TRP A 264 8.49 -9.09 -5.73
CA TRP A 264 8.79 -8.08 -6.76
C TRP A 264 8.52 -6.67 -6.24
N THR A 265 9.48 -5.76 -6.38
CA THR A 265 9.32 -4.31 -6.12
C THR A 265 9.17 -3.53 -7.42
N ALA A 266 8.10 -2.74 -7.53
CA ALA A 266 7.89 -1.74 -8.56
C ALA A 266 8.18 -0.32 -8.04
N ARG A 267 8.67 0.53 -8.96
CA ARG A 267 8.85 1.96 -8.75
C ARG A 267 7.49 2.65 -8.71
N CYS A 268 7.25 3.51 -7.72
CA CYS A 268 6.04 4.28 -7.51
C CYS A 268 6.35 5.69 -7.00
N LEU A 269 5.97 6.73 -7.76
CA LEU A 269 6.26 8.14 -7.43
C LEU A 269 5.04 8.90 -6.95
N ASN A 270 5.23 10.00 -6.24
CA ASN A 270 4.11 10.73 -5.68
C ASN A 270 3.51 11.75 -6.65
N VAL A 271 2.24 12.07 -6.45
CA VAL A 271 1.49 13.20 -7.04
C VAL A 271 0.81 13.95 -5.89
N GLY A 272 0.37 15.19 -6.10
CA GLY A 272 -0.39 15.94 -5.09
C GLY A 272 0.34 16.20 -3.75
N THR A 273 1.68 16.16 -3.74
CA THR A 273 2.49 16.34 -2.50
C THR A 273 3.74 17.19 -2.75
N ARG A 274 4.67 17.25 -1.79
CA ARG A 274 5.88 18.08 -1.85
C ARG A 274 7.17 17.37 -2.27
N HIS A 275 7.22 16.03 -2.21
CA HIS A 275 8.47 15.28 -2.37
C HIS A 275 8.32 14.09 -3.31
N ARG A 276 9.42 13.72 -3.97
CA ARG A 276 9.55 12.59 -4.90
C ARG A 276 8.44 12.52 -5.95
N LEU A 277 8.15 13.68 -6.53
CA LEU A 277 7.05 13.89 -7.46
C LEU A 277 7.33 13.24 -8.82
N LEU A 278 6.29 12.61 -9.38
CA LEU A 278 6.26 12.17 -10.76
C LEU A 278 6.40 13.39 -11.69
N LYS A 279 7.35 13.34 -12.63
CA LYS A 279 7.54 14.37 -13.64
C LYS A 279 7.33 13.83 -15.03
N TYR A 280 7.17 14.72 -16.00
CA TYR A 280 7.11 14.37 -17.42
C TYR A 280 8.31 13.51 -17.86
N SER A 281 9.52 13.82 -17.37
CA SER A 281 10.72 13.04 -17.69
C SER A 281 10.65 11.59 -17.20
N ASP A 282 10.02 11.35 -16.06
CA ASP A 282 9.83 10.00 -15.52
C ASP A 282 8.78 9.22 -16.34
N VAL A 283 7.69 9.86 -16.74
CA VAL A 283 6.69 9.26 -17.65
C VAL A 283 7.32 8.96 -19.02
N LEU A 284 8.09 9.90 -19.57
CA LEU A 284 8.80 9.71 -20.83
C LEU A 284 9.80 8.55 -20.75
N GLN A 285 10.46 8.36 -19.61
CA GLN A 285 11.33 7.21 -19.34
C GLN A 285 10.54 5.89 -19.41
N ALA A 286 9.34 5.81 -18.84
CA ALA A 286 8.51 4.61 -18.91
C ALA A 286 8.20 4.23 -20.38
N PHE A 287 7.77 5.19 -21.19
CA PHE A 287 7.52 4.95 -22.61
C PHE A 287 8.80 4.59 -23.39
N LYS A 288 9.95 5.18 -23.03
CA LYS A 288 11.25 4.81 -23.62
C LYS A 288 11.60 3.36 -23.32
N GLU A 289 11.51 2.94 -22.05
CA GLU A 289 11.79 1.56 -21.62
C GLU A 289 10.82 0.57 -22.25
N ALA A 290 9.56 1.00 -22.43
CA ALA A 290 8.50 0.19 -23.02
C ALA A 290 8.81 -0.30 -24.44
N ASN A 291 9.71 0.36 -25.19
CA ASN A 291 10.12 -0.09 -26.51
C ASN A 291 10.67 -1.52 -26.51
N ASN A 292 11.35 -1.93 -25.44
CA ASN A 292 12.05 -3.22 -25.37
C ASN A 292 11.34 -4.26 -24.50
N LYS A 293 10.50 -3.82 -23.55
CA LYS A 293 9.86 -4.67 -22.54
C LYS A 293 8.63 -3.99 -21.96
N SER A 294 7.68 -4.76 -21.47
CA SER A 294 6.60 -4.22 -20.64
C SER A 294 7.15 -3.57 -19.37
N VAL A 295 6.56 -2.44 -18.96
CA VAL A 295 6.93 -1.74 -17.72
C VAL A 295 5.70 -1.29 -16.95
N ILE A 296 5.88 -1.02 -15.65
CA ILE A 296 4.83 -0.49 -14.78
C ILE A 296 5.14 0.96 -14.45
N LEU A 297 4.34 1.89 -14.98
CA LEU A 297 4.33 3.29 -14.55
C LEU A 297 3.34 3.42 -13.39
N SER A 298 3.84 3.44 -12.15
CA SER A 298 2.97 3.61 -10.99
C SER A 298 3.20 4.93 -10.27
N PHE A 299 2.13 5.44 -9.69
CA PHE A 299 2.15 6.69 -8.93
C PHE A 299 1.12 6.67 -7.82
N ALA A 300 1.25 7.59 -6.87
CA ALA A 300 0.38 7.61 -5.71
C ALA A 300 0.04 9.00 -5.20
N ASP A 301 -1.15 9.07 -4.62
CA ASP A 301 -1.74 10.18 -3.88
C ASP A 301 -2.54 9.64 -2.68
N HIS A 302 -3.34 10.49 -2.03
CA HIS A 302 -4.07 10.11 -0.83
C HIS A 302 -5.53 10.55 -0.88
N ASP A 303 -6.41 9.75 -0.27
CA ASP A 303 -7.86 10.00 -0.27
C ASP A 303 -8.32 11.21 0.56
N TYR A 304 -7.47 11.67 1.47
CA TYR A 304 -7.70 12.91 2.20
C TYR A 304 -7.42 14.18 1.37
N ARG A 305 -7.07 14.08 0.08
CA ARG A 305 -6.94 15.20 -0.87
C ARG A 305 -7.89 15.01 -2.05
N ASP A 306 -8.11 16.07 -2.85
CA ASP A 306 -8.87 15.95 -4.10
C ASP A 306 -8.03 15.29 -5.20
N ILE A 307 -8.18 13.97 -5.32
CA ILE A 307 -7.50 13.12 -6.30
C ILE A 307 -7.88 13.47 -7.75
N SER A 308 -8.99 14.18 -7.99
CA SER A 308 -9.42 14.49 -9.35
C SER A 308 -8.45 15.40 -10.12
N LEU A 309 -7.66 16.21 -9.40
CA LEU A 309 -6.60 17.04 -9.98
C LEU A 309 -5.37 16.20 -10.35
N ASP A 310 -5.00 15.25 -9.50
CA ASP A 310 -3.86 14.35 -9.71
C ASP A 310 -4.10 13.43 -10.91
N ILE A 311 -5.33 12.94 -11.10
CA ILE A 311 -5.74 12.15 -12.28
C ILE A 311 -5.53 12.94 -13.57
N ASP A 312 -6.06 14.17 -13.64
CA ASP A 312 -5.91 15.00 -14.84
C ASP A 312 -4.44 15.28 -15.13
N TYR A 313 -3.68 15.70 -14.12
CA TYR A 313 -2.24 15.95 -14.25
C TYR A 313 -1.50 14.76 -14.86
N VAL A 314 -1.66 13.56 -14.28
CA VAL A 314 -0.97 12.37 -14.75
C VAL A 314 -1.43 11.97 -16.15
N PHE A 315 -2.74 12.07 -16.44
CA PHE A 315 -3.25 11.79 -17.76
C PHE A 315 -2.62 12.71 -18.83
N GLN A 316 -2.49 14.01 -18.55
CA GLN A 316 -1.84 14.94 -19.47
C GLN A 316 -0.36 14.57 -19.71
N LEU A 317 0.37 14.16 -18.67
CA LEU A 317 1.75 13.68 -18.84
C LEU A 317 1.82 12.44 -19.75
N ILE A 318 0.93 11.48 -19.54
CA ILE A 318 0.86 10.23 -20.31
C ILE A 318 0.47 10.53 -21.76
N LYS A 319 -0.55 11.36 -22.00
CA LYS A 319 -0.96 11.79 -23.36
C LYS A 319 0.16 12.51 -24.08
N LYS A 320 0.93 13.35 -23.37
CA LYS A 320 2.10 14.02 -23.95
C LYS A 320 3.21 13.02 -24.30
N ALA A 321 3.44 12.00 -23.48
CA ALA A 321 4.44 10.98 -23.75
C ALA A 321 4.01 10.03 -24.88
N SER A 322 2.75 9.64 -24.94
CA SER A 322 2.23 8.73 -25.97
C SER A 322 2.29 9.35 -27.38
N LYS A 323 2.12 10.68 -27.51
CA LYS A 323 2.36 11.39 -28.77
C LYS A 323 3.81 11.24 -29.27
N ARG A 324 4.78 11.18 -28.36
CA ARG A 324 6.20 11.01 -28.69
C ARG A 324 6.59 9.55 -28.97
N TYR A 325 5.80 8.59 -28.48
CA TYR A 325 5.99 7.16 -28.71
C TYR A 325 4.69 6.53 -29.25
N PRO A 326 4.26 6.86 -30.49
CA PRO A 326 2.94 6.48 -31.00
C PRO A 326 2.74 4.97 -31.18
N LYS A 327 3.84 4.20 -31.27
CA LYS A 327 3.81 2.72 -31.34
C LYS A 327 3.64 2.05 -29.97
N ILE A 328 3.86 2.79 -28.88
CA ILE A 328 3.78 2.28 -27.52
C ILE A 328 2.41 2.59 -26.94
N LYS A 329 1.68 1.52 -26.63
CA LYS A 329 0.38 1.62 -25.96
C LYS A 329 0.56 1.77 -24.46
N PHE A 330 -0.47 2.27 -23.79
CA PHE A 330 -0.60 2.23 -22.34
C PHE A 330 -1.97 1.68 -21.94
N LYS A 331 -2.04 1.07 -20.75
CA LYS A 331 -3.24 0.41 -20.22
C LYS A 331 -3.44 0.81 -18.75
N TRP A 332 -4.67 1.16 -18.36
CA TRP A 332 -4.99 1.31 -16.94
C TRP A 332 -5.12 -0.06 -16.31
N CYS A 333 -4.48 -0.26 -15.15
CA CYS A 333 -4.40 -1.57 -14.56
C CYS A 333 -4.68 -1.59 -13.06
N ASN A 334 -5.37 -2.67 -12.69
CA ASN A 334 -5.34 -3.23 -11.36
C ASN A 334 -3.87 -3.57 -10.98
N ALA A 335 -3.42 -3.24 -9.77
CA ALA A 335 -2.00 -3.29 -9.40
C ALA A 335 -1.42 -4.71 -9.41
N ARG A 336 -2.24 -5.71 -9.05
CA ARG A 336 -1.86 -7.12 -9.13
C ARG A 336 -1.72 -7.57 -10.58
N GLU A 337 -2.68 -7.22 -11.43
CA GLU A 337 -2.64 -7.58 -12.85
C GLU A 337 -1.50 -6.86 -13.59
N ALA A 338 -1.16 -5.63 -13.22
CA ALA A 338 0.02 -4.95 -13.77
C ALA A 338 1.33 -5.70 -13.48
N MET A 339 1.50 -6.22 -12.26
CA MET A 339 2.64 -7.09 -11.93
C MET A 339 2.60 -8.37 -12.76
N ARG A 340 1.44 -9.04 -12.80
CA ARG A 340 1.30 -10.29 -13.56
C ARG A 340 1.63 -10.11 -15.03
N ASP A 341 0.98 -9.15 -15.67
CA ASP A 341 1.06 -8.94 -17.10
C ASP A 341 2.43 -8.41 -17.52
N SER A 342 3.04 -7.48 -16.76
CA SER A 342 4.36 -6.93 -17.11
C SER A 342 5.49 -7.94 -16.96
N LEU A 343 5.35 -8.87 -16.01
CA LEU A 343 6.32 -9.94 -15.73
C LEU A 343 5.96 -11.26 -16.45
N ASN A 344 4.86 -11.30 -17.20
CA ASN A 344 4.33 -12.49 -17.86
C ASN A 344 4.10 -13.67 -16.89
N LEU A 345 3.63 -13.37 -15.69
CA LEU A 345 3.26 -14.32 -14.65
C LEU A 345 1.85 -14.87 -14.93
N LYS A 346 1.76 -16.18 -15.14
CA LYS A 346 0.49 -16.86 -15.38
C LYS A 346 -0.03 -17.46 -14.08
N LYS A 347 -1.34 -17.33 -13.82
CA LYS A 347 -1.99 -17.94 -12.63
C LYS A 347 -1.67 -19.42 -12.55
N GLU A 348 -1.41 -19.90 -11.34
CA GLU A 348 -1.26 -21.33 -11.07
C GLU A 348 -2.60 -22.04 -11.30
N LYS A 349 -2.56 -23.20 -11.96
CA LYS A 349 -3.75 -24.02 -12.22
C LYS A 349 -3.69 -25.28 -11.36
N ASN A 350 -4.87 -25.87 -11.09
CA ASN A 350 -5.01 -27.15 -10.40
C ASN A 350 -4.33 -27.18 -9.02
N VAL A 351 -4.44 -26.10 -8.27
CA VAL A 351 -3.98 -26.04 -6.88
C VAL A 351 -4.95 -26.83 -6.01
N ILE A 352 -4.43 -27.86 -5.36
CA ILE A 352 -5.13 -28.73 -4.42
C ILE A 352 -4.56 -28.42 -3.03
N ILE A 353 -5.47 -28.15 -2.11
CA ILE A 353 -5.14 -27.79 -0.73
C ILE A 353 -5.93 -28.73 0.18
N SER A 354 -5.21 -29.42 1.06
CA SER A 354 -5.80 -30.28 2.08
C SER A 354 -5.45 -29.73 3.45
N GLN A 355 -6.46 -29.60 4.31
CA GLN A 355 -6.27 -29.29 5.73
C GLN A 355 -7.03 -30.30 6.59
N LYS A 356 -6.45 -30.67 7.74
CA LYS A 356 -7.02 -31.63 8.67
C LYS A 356 -6.72 -31.21 10.10
N LEU A 357 -7.68 -31.42 11.01
CA LEU A 357 -7.48 -31.33 12.44
C LEU A 357 -7.65 -32.74 13.02
N ASN A 358 -6.58 -33.33 13.55
CA ASN A 358 -6.61 -34.65 14.18
C ASN A 358 -6.17 -34.53 15.64
N GLY A 359 -7.07 -34.83 16.58
CA GLY A 359 -6.80 -34.55 18.00
C GLY A 359 -6.48 -33.06 18.22
N ASN A 360 -5.28 -32.78 18.70
CA ASN A 360 -4.74 -31.43 18.91
C ASN A 360 -3.79 -30.94 17.81
N ILE A 361 -3.59 -31.69 16.73
CA ILE A 361 -2.68 -31.32 15.64
C ILE A 361 -3.48 -30.85 14.43
N PHE A 362 -3.18 -29.63 13.96
CA PHE A 362 -3.65 -29.10 12.69
C PHE A 362 -2.58 -29.30 11.62
N SER A 363 -2.95 -29.85 10.47
CA SER A 363 -2.05 -30.06 9.33
C SER A 363 -2.58 -29.37 8.08
N LEU A 364 -1.68 -28.80 7.29
CA LEU A 364 -1.97 -28.07 6.06
C LEU A 364 -0.99 -28.48 4.97
N LYS A 365 -1.51 -28.81 3.79
CA LYS A 365 -0.72 -29.25 2.64
C LYS A 365 -1.21 -28.64 1.34
N PHE A 366 -0.27 -28.22 0.51
CA PHE A 366 -0.47 -27.75 -0.85
C PHE A 366 0.24 -28.70 -1.82
N ASN A 367 -0.37 -28.95 -2.99
CA ASN A 367 0.30 -29.68 -4.07
C ASN A 367 1.25 -28.80 -4.92
N LYS A 368 1.27 -27.48 -4.69
CA LYS A 368 2.10 -26.49 -5.38
C LYS A 368 2.78 -25.60 -4.34
N GLN A 369 3.95 -25.06 -4.70
CA GLN A 369 4.67 -24.13 -3.84
C GLN A 369 3.85 -22.87 -3.61
N ILE A 370 3.72 -22.47 -2.35
CA ILE A 370 3.27 -21.13 -1.99
C ILE A 370 4.43 -20.13 -2.17
N PHE A 371 4.12 -18.83 -2.05
CA PHE A 371 5.08 -17.74 -2.15
C PHE A 371 6.14 -17.80 -1.04
N GLY A 372 5.70 -17.87 0.21
CA GLY A 372 6.55 -17.80 1.39
C GLY A 372 7.01 -19.15 1.93
N PRO A 373 7.87 -19.17 2.96
CA PRO A 373 8.31 -20.42 3.59
C PRO A 373 7.17 -21.16 4.30
N GLN A 374 6.11 -20.44 4.70
CA GLN A 374 4.92 -20.96 5.36
C GLN A 374 3.69 -20.08 5.10
N PRO A 375 2.47 -20.61 5.23
CA PRO A 375 1.25 -19.82 5.32
C PRO A 375 1.25 -18.96 6.57
N TYR A 376 0.56 -17.82 6.51
CA TYR A 376 0.29 -17.00 7.69
C TYR A 376 -0.80 -17.67 8.54
N PHE A 377 -0.48 -18.03 9.78
CA PHE A 377 -1.40 -18.71 10.70
C PHE A 377 -2.04 -17.75 11.71
N VAL A 378 -3.30 -18.00 12.05
CA VAL A 378 -4.10 -17.16 12.95
C VAL A 378 -4.95 -17.99 13.87
N ILE A 379 -4.99 -17.60 15.14
CA ILE A 379 -5.83 -18.19 16.17
C ILE A 379 -6.69 -17.09 16.79
N GLN A 380 -7.99 -17.33 16.91
CA GLN A 380 -8.91 -16.50 17.68
C GLN A 380 -9.38 -17.28 18.90
N THR A 381 -9.21 -16.73 20.10
CA THR A 381 -9.63 -17.37 21.35
C THR A 381 -11.12 -17.16 21.62
N LYS A 382 -11.69 -17.95 22.54
CA LYS A 382 -13.06 -17.75 23.04
C LYS A 382 -13.24 -16.42 23.76
N LYS A 383 -12.15 -15.83 24.29
CA LYS A 383 -12.13 -14.49 24.89
C LYS A 383 -12.08 -13.36 23.87
N GLY A 384 -11.93 -13.68 22.57
CA GLY A 384 -11.89 -12.70 21.49
C GLY A 384 -10.50 -12.10 21.23
N GLU A 385 -9.45 -12.71 21.76
CA GLU A 385 -8.05 -12.36 21.47
C GLU A 385 -7.63 -12.99 20.13
N TYR A 386 -6.63 -12.38 19.49
CA TYR A 386 -6.11 -12.81 18.19
C TYR A 386 -4.60 -13.00 18.29
N PHE A 387 -4.14 -14.17 17.86
CA PHE A 387 -2.72 -14.53 17.85
C PHE A 387 -2.28 -14.93 16.44
N HIS A 388 -1.06 -14.53 16.10
CA HIS A 388 -0.31 -15.06 14.97
C HIS A 388 0.77 -15.99 15.55
N ASP A 389 1.01 -17.11 14.89
CA ASP A 389 2.12 -17.99 15.22
C ASP A 389 2.69 -18.64 13.95
N ASN A 390 3.79 -19.36 14.09
CA ASN A 390 4.44 -20.11 13.02
C ASN A 390 3.99 -21.57 13.03
N PHE A 391 4.01 -22.19 11.86
CA PHE A 391 3.89 -23.63 11.74
C PHE A 391 5.24 -24.33 11.93
N ASP A 392 5.17 -25.59 12.35
CA ASP A 392 6.25 -26.55 12.15
C ASP A 392 6.29 -26.95 10.66
N ILE A 393 7.47 -26.83 10.05
CA ILE A 393 7.66 -27.15 8.63
C ILE A 393 7.88 -28.66 8.49
N GLN A 394 6.92 -29.35 7.89
CA GLN A 394 7.01 -30.79 7.60
C GLN A 394 7.65 -31.05 6.23
N LYS A 395 7.36 -30.18 5.26
CA LYS A 395 8.01 -30.16 3.95
C LYS A 395 8.06 -28.73 3.42
N ASN A 396 9.27 -28.22 3.20
CA ASN A 396 9.52 -26.85 2.73
C ASN A 396 8.57 -26.45 1.58
N PHE A 397 7.81 -25.35 1.76
CA PHE A 397 6.87 -24.80 0.78
C PHE A 397 5.62 -25.64 0.46
N PHE A 398 5.42 -26.80 1.08
CA PHE A 398 4.32 -27.71 0.74
C PHE A 398 3.50 -28.19 1.92
N GLU A 399 4.11 -28.50 3.07
CA GLU A 399 3.45 -29.19 4.18
C GLU A 399 3.86 -28.63 5.53
N TRP A 400 2.87 -28.40 6.39
CA TRP A 400 3.01 -27.74 7.68
C TRP A 400 2.08 -28.35 8.72
N SER A 401 2.47 -28.26 9.98
CA SER A 401 1.63 -28.64 11.12
C SER A 401 1.71 -27.64 12.27
N TYR A 402 0.70 -27.64 13.12
CA TYR A 402 0.66 -26.85 14.35
C TYR A 402 0.02 -27.68 15.45
N THR A 403 0.65 -27.75 16.61
CA THR A 403 0.16 -28.50 17.77
C THR A 403 -0.50 -27.55 18.76
N PHE A 404 -1.69 -27.89 19.26
CA PHE A 404 -2.41 -27.13 20.28
C PHE A 404 -2.23 -27.77 21.66
N ASP A 405 -1.38 -27.19 22.49
CA ASP A 405 -0.99 -27.72 23.80
C ASP A 405 -0.69 -26.59 24.81
N GLU A 406 -0.16 -26.94 25.97
CA GLU A 406 0.22 -26.03 27.05
C GLU A 406 1.43 -25.14 26.72
N HIS A 407 2.25 -25.51 25.74
CA HIS A 407 3.41 -24.74 25.29
C HIS A 407 3.05 -23.71 24.21
N THR A 408 1.88 -23.88 23.59
CA THR A 408 1.34 -23.02 22.54
C THR A 408 0.05 -22.35 23.02
N ILE A 409 -1.10 -22.91 22.63
CA ILE A 409 -2.42 -22.53 23.10
C ILE A 409 -3.31 -23.77 23.15
N GLU A 410 -3.83 -24.06 24.36
CA GLU A 410 -4.67 -25.22 24.56
C GLU A 410 -5.91 -25.16 23.66
N LYS A 411 -6.17 -26.23 22.89
CA LYS A 411 -7.29 -26.33 21.95
C LYS A 411 -8.63 -25.90 22.54
N LYS A 412 -8.87 -26.21 23.83
CA LYS A 412 -10.11 -25.86 24.53
C LYS A 412 -10.35 -24.36 24.67
N SER A 413 -9.31 -23.52 24.59
CA SER A 413 -9.41 -22.06 24.67
C SER A 413 -9.73 -21.39 23.32
N ILE A 414 -9.57 -22.14 22.23
CA ILE A 414 -9.68 -21.63 20.85
C ILE A 414 -11.16 -21.55 20.43
N LYS A 415 -11.48 -20.53 19.65
CA LYS A 415 -12.77 -20.38 18.96
C LYS A 415 -12.62 -20.66 17.47
N LYS A 416 -11.73 -19.93 16.80
CA LYS A 416 -11.48 -20.09 15.36
C LYS A 416 -10.00 -20.23 15.07
N VAL A 417 -9.72 -20.96 14.00
CA VAL A 417 -8.40 -21.05 13.39
C VAL A 417 -8.53 -20.55 11.96
N GLY A 418 -7.55 -19.80 11.52
CA GLY A 418 -7.46 -19.31 10.15
C GLY A 418 -6.04 -19.42 9.62
N TRP A 419 -5.91 -19.52 8.30
CA TRP A 419 -4.64 -19.36 7.62
C TRP A 419 -4.84 -18.66 6.29
N ALA A 420 -3.77 -18.02 5.81
CA ALA A 420 -3.72 -17.46 4.47
C ALA A 420 -2.35 -17.69 3.82
N ALA A 421 -2.33 -17.92 2.51
CA ALA A 421 -1.11 -18.04 1.73
C ALA A 421 -1.29 -17.35 0.38
N ASN A 422 -0.21 -16.76 -0.13
CA ASN A 422 -0.13 -16.32 -1.52
C ASN A 422 0.66 -17.35 -2.34
N ASP A 423 0.39 -17.45 -3.64
CA ASP A 423 1.35 -18.02 -4.60
C ASP A 423 2.29 -16.93 -5.14
N LYS A 424 3.33 -17.33 -5.90
CA LYS A 424 4.26 -16.41 -6.57
C LYS A 424 3.61 -15.51 -7.64
N PHE A 425 2.34 -15.76 -7.95
CA PHE A 425 1.55 -15.01 -8.92
C PHE A 425 0.58 -14.04 -8.23
N GLY A 426 0.56 -13.95 -6.89
CA GLY A 426 -0.36 -13.08 -6.14
C GLY A 426 -1.81 -13.58 -6.07
N THR A 427 -2.05 -14.86 -6.33
CA THR A 427 -3.31 -15.53 -5.97
C THR A 427 -3.30 -15.79 -4.47
N THR A 428 -4.39 -15.44 -3.79
CA THR A 428 -4.47 -15.59 -2.32
C THR A 428 -5.45 -16.70 -1.97
N TYR A 429 -5.01 -17.64 -1.13
CA TYR A 429 -5.79 -18.75 -0.58
C TYR A 429 -6.04 -18.49 0.90
N ILE A 430 -7.28 -18.62 1.35
CA ILE A 430 -7.66 -18.30 2.73
C ILE A 430 -8.66 -19.33 3.24
N SER A 431 -8.43 -19.84 4.44
CA SER A 431 -9.38 -20.72 5.13
C SER A 431 -9.59 -20.23 6.56
N VAL A 432 -10.82 -20.28 7.02
CA VAL A 432 -11.20 -20.00 8.41
C VAL A 432 -12.27 -20.99 8.83
N PHE A 433 -12.08 -21.64 9.98
CA PHE A 433 -13.01 -22.62 10.53
C PHE A 433 -13.13 -22.49 12.06
N ASP A 434 -14.27 -22.92 12.59
CA ASP A 434 -14.49 -23.02 14.04
C ASP A 434 -13.88 -24.32 14.56
N ILE A 435 -13.19 -24.27 15.70
CA ILE A 435 -12.50 -25.45 16.23
C ILE A 435 -13.47 -26.56 16.65
N LYS A 436 -14.72 -26.21 17.03
CA LYS A 436 -15.76 -27.18 17.41
C LYS A 436 -16.42 -27.84 16.21
N ASN A 437 -16.45 -27.15 15.07
CA ASN A 437 -17.01 -27.65 13.83
C ASN A 437 -16.07 -27.30 12.67
N PRO A 438 -15.03 -28.11 12.43
CA PRO A 438 -13.93 -27.79 11.52
C PRO A 438 -14.32 -27.92 10.04
N LYS A 439 -15.57 -27.61 9.69
CA LYS A 439 -15.99 -27.40 8.30
C LYS A 439 -15.32 -26.14 7.77
N TYR A 440 -14.69 -26.26 6.61
CA TYR A 440 -13.98 -25.16 5.99
C TYR A 440 -14.37 -25.00 4.52
N LYS A 441 -14.16 -23.79 4.02
CA LYS A 441 -14.15 -23.48 2.59
C LYS A 441 -12.95 -22.62 2.31
N ILE A 442 -12.20 -22.97 1.27
CA ILE A 442 -11.05 -22.19 0.84
C ILE A 442 -11.57 -21.09 -0.08
N LYS A 443 -11.34 -19.84 0.31
CA LYS A 443 -11.60 -18.67 -0.52
C LYS A 443 -10.35 -18.39 -1.35
N ILE A 444 -10.55 -18.11 -2.63
CA ILE A 444 -9.50 -17.73 -3.58
C ILE A 444 -9.76 -16.29 -4.03
N ILE A 445 -8.76 -15.42 -3.96
CA ILE A 445 -8.85 -13.98 -4.30
C ILE A 445 -7.87 -13.61 -5.41
#